data_AF-A0A2P6PGE9-F1
#
_entry.id   AF-A0A2P6PGE9-F1
#
_cell.length_a   1.000
_cell.length_b   1.000
_cell.length_c   1.000
_cell.angle_alpha   90.00
_cell.angle_beta   90.00
_cell.angle_gamma   90.00
#
_symmetry.space_group_name_H-M   'P 1'
#
loop_
_entity.id
_entity.type
_entity.pdbx_description
1 polymer ?
#
loop_
_entity_poly.entity_id
_entity_poly.type
_entity_poly.pdbx_seq_one_letter_code
_entity_poly.pdbx_strand_id
1 'polypeptide(L)'
;MKLYVESIARFQGGSPYIYPLYGLGELPQGFMQAFARLSAVYGGTYMLNKPERKVEFNEEGKVIGVTSEGETAKCTKVVCDPSYLPNKVRKVGKVARAIAIMSHPIPNTNDSHSVQVILPQKQLGHRSDMA
;
A
#
# COMPACT_ATOMS: atom_id res chain seq x y z
N MET A 1 -7.81 -20.67 7.36
CA MET A 1 -8.06 -21.67 6.29
C MET A 1 -9.32 -21.40 5.48
N LYS A 2 -10.46 -21.04 6.10
CA LYS A 2 -11.72 -20.78 5.37
C LYS A 2 -11.56 -19.77 4.22
N LEU A 3 -10.97 -18.59 4.48
CA LEU A 3 -10.73 -17.57 3.44
C LEU A 3 -9.85 -18.09 2.28
N TYR A 4 -8.81 -18.86 2.57
CA TYR A 4 -7.90 -19.40 1.55
C TYR A 4 -8.64 -20.35 0.61
N VAL A 5 -9.44 -21.26 1.17
CA VAL A 5 -10.23 -22.24 0.41
C VAL A 5 -11.34 -21.55 -0.39
N GLU A 6 -12.03 -20.59 0.22
CA GLU A 6 -13.05 -19.79 -0.46
C GLU A 6 -12.47 -18.98 -1.64
N SER A 7 -11.27 -18.40 -1.47
CA SER A 7 -10.59 -17.68 -2.54
C SER A 7 -10.18 -18.60 -3.71
N ILE A 8 -9.68 -19.81 -3.42
CA ILE A 8 -9.39 -20.81 -4.47
C ILE A 8 -10.66 -21.21 -5.21
N ALA A 9 -11.76 -21.45 -4.48
CA ALA A 9 -13.01 -21.90 -5.07
C ALA A 9 -13.69 -20.81 -5.93
N ARG A 10 -13.34 -19.53 -5.72
CA ARG A 10 -13.98 -18.40 -6.39
C ARG A 10 -13.59 -18.23 -7.85
N PHE A 11 -12.37 -18.61 -8.23
CA PHE A 11 -11.86 -18.44 -9.59
C PHE A 11 -11.23 -19.75 -10.10
N GLN A 12 -11.43 -20.07 -11.37
CA GLN A 12 -10.85 -21.27 -12.02
C GLN A 12 -9.31 -21.23 -12.16
N GLY A 13 -8.63 -20.22 -11.59
CA GLY A 13 -7.21 -19.96 -11.77
C GLY A 13 -6.26 -20.75 -10.88
N GLY A 14 -6.76 -21.73 -10.11
CA GLY A 14 -5.91 -22.67 -9.33
C GLY A 14 -5.11 -22.05 -8.18
N SER A 15 -5.27 -20.74 -7.91
CA SER A 15 -4.62 -20.04 -6.80
C SER A 15 -5.62 -19.06 -6.14
N PRO A 16 -5.42 -18.73 -4.84
CA PRO A 16 -6.28 -17.77 -4.14
C PRO A 16 -5.95 -16.30 -4.47
N TYR A 17 -5.02 -16.04 -5.39
CA TYR A 17 -4.46 -14.72 -5.64
C TYR A 17 -4.89 -14.18 -7.00
N ILE A 18 -5.03 -12.86 -7.07
CA ILE A 18 -5.26 -12.13 -8.31
C ILE A 18 -4.22 -11.02 -8.40
N TYR A 19 -3.75 -10.75 -9.61
CA TYR A 19 -2.83 -9.66 -9.89
C TYR A 19 -3.38 -8.80 -11.03
N PRO A 20 -3.49 -7.48 -10.86
CA PRO A 20 -4.00 -6.60 -11.90
C PRO A 20 -3.04 -6.56 -13.08
N LEU A 21 -3.61 -6.56 -14.28
CA LEU A 21 -2.85 -6.29 -15.49
C LEU A 21 -2.23 -4.88 -15.38
N TYR A 22 -0.98 -4.71 -15.81
CA TYR A 22 -0.15 -3.50 -15.62
C TYR A 22 0.35 -3.22 -14.19
N GLY A 23 0.09 -4.12 -13.25
CA GLY A 23 0.74 -4.15 -11.94
C GLY A 23 0.00 -3.37 -10.85
N LEU A 24 0.54 -3.45 -9.63
CA LEU A 24 -0.11 -2.86 -8.46
C LEU A 24 -0.24 -1.34 -8.55
N GLY A 25 0.49 -0.65 -9.45
CA GLY A 25 0.35 0.78 -9.69
C GLY A 25 -1.03 1.19 -10.21
N GLU A 26 -1.70 0.29 -10.96
CA GLU A 26 -3.10 0.45 -11.36
C GLU A 26 -4.05 0.33 -10.17
N LEU A 27 -3.62 -0.20 -9.02
CA LEU A 27 -4.48 -0.17 -7.84
C LEU A 27 -4.54 1.26 -7.29
N PRO A 28 -3.45 1.97 -6.97
CA PRO A 28 -3.54 3.40 -6.69
C PRO A 28 -4.07 4.21 -7.87
N GLN A 29 -3.70 3.96 -9.12
CA GLN A 29 -4.28 4.73 -10.23
C GLN A 29 -5.77 4.45 -10.40
N GLY A 30 -6.19 3.21 -10.59
CA GLY A 30 -7.60 2.83 -10.71
C GLY A 30 -8.41 3.05 -9.43
N PHE A 31 -7.96 2.60 -8.25
CA PHE A 31 -8.65 2.82 -6.98
C PHE A 31 -8.47 4.24 -6.44
N MET A 32 -7.29 4.88 -6.39
CA MET A 32 -7.24 6.29 -5.99
C MET A 32 -7.95 7.17 -7.00
N GLN A 33 -7.94 6.90 -8.30
CA GLN A 33 -8.78 7.67 -9.24
C GLN A 33 -10.25 7.36 -9.04
N ALA A 34 -10.67 6.12 -8.75
CA ALA A 34 -12.05 5.80 -8.44
C ALA A 34 -12.51 6.45 -7.12
N PHE A 35 -11.72 6.37 -6.05
CA PHE A 35 -11.99 7.00 -4.77
C PHE A 35 -11.87 8.51 -4.85
N ALA A 36 -10.90 9.04 -5.60
CA ALA A 36 -10.76 10.48 -5.80
C ALA A 36 -11.89 11.03 -6.66
N ARG A 37 -12.30 10.31 -7.69
CA ARG A 37 -13.48 10.65 -8.49
C ARG A 37 -14.76 10.55 -7.66
N LEU A 38 -14.92 9.49 -6.87
CA LEU A 38 -16.05 9.31 -5.96
C LEU A 38 -16.12 10.47 -4.97
N SER A 39 -15.01 10.76 -4.29
CA SER A 39 -14.91 11.87 -3.35
C SER A 39 -15.16 13.21 -4.04
N ALA A 40 -14.64 13.43 -5.26
CA ALA A 40 -14.93 14.63 -6.05
C ALA A 40 -16.41 14.78 -6.41
N VAL A 41 -17.11 13.69 -6.71
CA VAL A 41 -18.57 13.69 -6.90
C VAL A 41 -19.30 14.11 -5.62
N TYR A 42 -18.78 13.75 -4.46
CA TYR A 42 -19.28 14.19 -3.15
C TYR A 42 -18.68 15.52 -2.67
N GLY A 43 -18.04 16.30 -3.55
CA GLY A 43 -17.51 17.64 -3.24
C GLY A 43 -16.09 17.68 -2.68
N GLY A 44 -15.37 16.57 -2.69
CA GLY A 44 -13.96 16.49 -2.29
C GLY A 44 -13.03 17.11 -3.32
N THR A 45 -12.19 18.05 -2.88
CA THR A 45 -11.16 18.66 -3.74
C THR A 45 -9.84 17.90 -3.63
N TYR A 46 -9.27 17.51 -4.75
CA TYR A 46 -7.97 16.84 -4.83
C TYR A 46 -6.89 17.80 -5.33
N MET A 47 -5.79 17.88 -4.59
CA MET A 47 -4.64 18.70 -4.96
C MET A 47 -3.43 17.77 -5.12
N LEU A 48 -2.97 17.62 -6.35
CA LEU A 48 -1.72 16.92 -6.65
C LEU A 48 -0.55 17.91 -6.64
N ASN A 49 0.64 17.41 -6.35
CA ASN A 49 1.89 18.17 -6.44
C ASN A 49 1.95 19.47 -5.59
N LYS A 50 1.30 19.53 -4.42
CA LYS A 50 1.44 20.65 -3.49
C LYS A 50 2.62 20.42 -2.52
N PRO A 51 3.79 21.07 -2.66
CA PRO A 51 4.94 20.88 -1.77
C PRO A 51 4.70 21.44 -0.35
N GLU A 52 5.63 21.15 0.57
CA GLU A 52 5.66 21.72 1.93
C GLU A 52 4.38 21.48 2.77
N ARG A 53 4.01 20.21 2.99
CA ARG A 53 2.82 19.85 3.76
C ARG A 53 3.15 19.76 5.25
N LYS A 54 2.76 20.77 6.03
CA LYS A 54 2.95 20.79 7.49
C LYS A 54 1.59 20.68 8.19
N VAL A 55 1.47 19.71 9.10
CA VAL A 55 0.29 19.59 9.95
C VAL A 55 0.46 20.53 11.15
N GLU A 56 -0.49 21.43 11.34
CA GLU A 56 -0.52 22.37 12.46
C GLU A 56 -1.30 21.79 13.64
N PHE A 57 -0.77 22.00 14.84
CA PHE A 57 -1.36 21.52 16.09
C PHE A 57 -1.60 22.70 17.04
N ASN A 58 -2.65 22.63 17.86
CA ASN A 58 -2.88 23.58 18.95
C ASN A 58 -1.99 23.24 20.17
N GLU A 59 -2.06 24.10 21.18
CA GLU A 59 -1.36 23.93 22.47
C GLU A 59 -1.78 22.64 23.21
N GLU A 60 -2.98 22.12 22.96
CA GLU A 60 -3.48 20.84 23.50
C GLU A 60 -3.02 19.62 22.68
N GLY A 61 -2.27 19.81 21.59
CA GLY A 61 -1.80 18.75 20.70
C GLY A 61 -2.83 18.19 19.71
N LYS A 62 -4.01 18.82 19.56
CA LYS A 62 -5.01 18.53 18.52
C LYS A 62 -4.67 19.22 17.20
N VAL A 63 -5.02 18.57 16.09
CA VAL A 63 -4.85 19.14 14.76
C VAL A 63 -5.79 20.34 14.56
N ILE A 64 -5.26 21.42 14.00
CA ILE A 64 -6.02 22.62 13.63
C ILE A 64 -6.07 22.85 12.11
N GLY A 65 -5.16 22.25 11.35
CA GLY A 65 -5.10 22.40 9.91
C GLY A 65 -3.85 21.80 9.28
N VAL A 66 -3.75 21.95 7.97
CA VAL A 66 -2.56 21.64 7.18
C VAL A 66 -2.17 22.90 6.40
N THR A 67 -0.92 23.32 6.54
CA THR A 67 -0.34 24.44 5.80
C THR A 67 0.50 23.91 4.64
N SER A 68 0.37 24.53 3.48
CA SER A 68 1.14 24.22 2.27
C SER A 68 1.24 25.46 1.39
N GLU A 69 2.46 25.81 0.96
CA GLU A 69 2.75 27.00 0.13
C GLU A 69 2.21 28.32 0.73
N GLY A 70 2.21 28.43 2.06
CA GLY A 70 1.68 29.60 2.77
C GLY A 70 0.15 29.62 2.95
N GLU A 71 -0.59 28.71 2.32
CA GLU A 71 -2.03 28.55 2.50
C GLU A 71 -2.31 27.53 3.61
N THR A 72 -3.26 27.85 4.50
CA THR A 72 -3.64 26.94 5.60
C THR A 72 -5.08 26.46 5.44
N ALA A 73 -5.24 25.15 5.23
CA ALA A 73 -6.53 24.48 5.22
C ALA A 73 -6.89 24.01 6.64
N LYS A 74 -7.92 24.62 7.26
CA LYS A 74 -8.37 24.25 8.60
C LYS A 74 -9.16 22.94 8.58
N CYS A 75 -8.86 22.04 9.52
CA CYS A 75 -9.55 20.76 9.64
C CYS A 75 -9.48 20.23 11.07
N THR A 76 -10.43 19.37 11.45
CA THR A 76 -10.52 18.76 12.78
C THR A 76 -9.86 17.37 12.85
N LYS A 77 -9.67 16.72 11.70
CA LYS A 77 -9.05 15.41 11.56
C LYS A 77 -8.17 15.40 10.33
N VAL A 78 -7.01 14.75 10.44
CA VAL A 78 -6.07 14.52 9.34
C VAL A 78 -5.75 13.03 9.28
N VAL A 79 -5.83 12.47 8.08
CA VAL A 79 -5.35 11.12 7.76
C VAL A 79 -4.14 11.28 6.85
N CYS A 80 -3.00 10.76 7.25
CA CYS A 80 -1.75 10.86 6.49
C CYS A 80 -0.90 9.61 6.74
N ASP A 81 0.04 9.36 5.83
CA ASP A 81 1.01 8.28 6.02
C ASP A 81 2.15 8.70 6.99
N PRO A 82 2.90 7.73 7.55
CA PRO A 82 3.99 7.98 8.49
C PRO A 82 5.05 9.01 8.06
N SER A 83 5.25 9.23 6.75
CA SER A 83 6.25 10.18 6.24
C SER A 83 5.91 11.63 6.55
N TYR A 84 4.63 11.98 6.71
CA TYR A 84 4.20 13.35 7.06
C TYR A 84 4.34 13.67 8.55
N LEU A 85 4.37 12.65 9.41
CA LEU A 85 4.43 12.81 10.86
C LEU A 85 5.47 11.86 11.49
N PRO A 86 6.77 12.02 11.17
CA PRO A 86 7.82 11.13 11.65
C PRO A 86 7.94 11.12 13.18
N ASN A 87 7.52 12.21 13.85
CA ASN A 87 7.58 12.35 15.31
C ASN A 87 6.40 11.68 16.04
N LYS A 88 5.35 11.25 15.33
CA LYS A 88 4.18 10.58 15.91
C LYS A 88 4.10 9.10 15.52
N VAL A 89 5.20 8.52 15.06
CA VAL A 89 5.28 7.11 14.67
C VAL A 89 6.39 6.38 15.41
N ARG A 90 6.20 5.07 15.59
CA ARG A 90 7.19 4.18 16.21
C ARG A 90 7.66 3.18 15.17
N LYS A 91 8.97 2.99 15.08
CA LYS A 91 9.57 1.96 14.23
C LYS A 91 9.25 0.58 14.79
N VAL A 92 8.59 -0.25 13.98
CA VAL A 92 8.21 -1.63 14.35
C VAL A 92 9.09 -2.70 13.72
N GLY A 93 9.74 -2.39 12.60
CA GLY A 93 10.57 -3.35 11.87
C GLY A 93 11.26 -2.74 10.65
N LYS A 94 11.98 -3.57 9.91
CA LYS A 94 12.55 -3.26 8.61
C LYS A 94 12.18 -4.39 7.64
N VAL A 95 11.93 -4.05 6.39
CA VAL A 95 11.62 -5.02 5.34
C VAL A 95 12.66 -4.85 4.24
N ALA A 96 13.29 -5.96 3.83
CA ALA A 96 14.12 -6.00 2.64
C ALA A 96 13.24 -6.37 1.44
N ARG A 97 13.41 -5.66 0.33
CA ARG A 97 12.73 -5.96 -0.93
C ARG A 97 13.78 -5.99 -2.04
N ALA A 98 13.72 -7.03 -2.87
CA ALA A 98 14.57 -7.18 -4.03
C ALA A 98 13.69 -7.38 -5.26
N ILE A 99 14.03 -6.71 -6.36
CA ILE A 99 13.37 -6.87 -7.65
C ILE A 99 14.41 -7.49 -8.58
N ALA A 100 14.13 -8.69 -9.07
CA ALA A 100 15.00 -9.41 -9.99
C ALA A 100 14.31 -9.51 -11.36
N ILE A 101 15.02 -9.12 -12.41
CA ILE A 101 14.57 -9.27 -13.80
C ILE A 101 15.24 -10.53 -14.35
N MET A 102 14.43 -11.46 -14.87
CA MET A 102 14.90 -12.74 -15.37
C MET A 102 14.52 -12.89 -16.84
N SER A 103 15.40 -13.51 -17.62
CA SER A 103 15.17 -13.85 -19.03
C SER A 103 14.53 -15.23 -19.23
N HIS A 104 14.29 -15.96 -18.14
CA HIS A 104 13.73 -17.31 -18.12
C HIS A 104 12.72 -17.45 -16.98
N PRO A 105 11.77 -18.41 -17.09
CA PRO A 105 10.84 -18.73 -16.00
C PRO A 105 11.57 -19.20 -14.74
N ILE A 106 10.92 -19.06 -13.59
CA ILE A 106 11.46 -19.57 -12.32
C ILE A 106 11.49 -21.11 -12.38
N PRO A 107 12.64 -21.77 -12.08
CA PRO A 107 12.72 -23.22 -12.09
C PRO A 107 11.70 -23.89 -11.17
N ASN A 108 11.26 -25.10 -11.52
CA ASN A 108 10.29 -25.89 -10.73
C ASN A 108 8.91 -25.24 -10.53
N THR A 109 8.51 -24.34 -11.42
CA THR A 109 7.17 -23.71 -11.39
C THR A 109 6.27 -24.15 -12.55
N ASN A 110 6.63 -25.22 -13.28
CA ASN A 110 5.92 -25.71 -14.47
C ASN A 110 5.69 -24.59 -15.52
N ASP A 111 6.70 -23.74 -15.73
CA ASP A 111 6.66 -22.60 -16.64
C ASP A 111 5.47 -21.64 -16.39
N SER A 112 5.04 -21.53 -15.12
CA SER A 112 3.95 -20.64 -14.73
C SER A 112 4.29 -19.18 -15.01
N HIS A 113 3.36 -18.45 -15.62
CA HIS A 113 3.51 -17.02 -15.90
C HIS A 113 3.54 -16.13 -14.65
N SER A 114 2.98 -16.60 -13.53
CA SER A 114 2.97 -15.90 -12.24
C SER A 114 2.89 -16.90 -11.10
N VAL A 115 3.63 -16.67 -10.02
CA VAL A 115 3.67 -17.57 -8.85
C VAL A 115 3.95 -16.77 -7.59
N GLN A 116 3.47 -17.26 -6.45
CA GLN A 116 3.94 -16.85 -5.13
C GLN A 116 4.75 -17.99 -4.51
N VAL A 117 6.00 -17.70 -4.13
CA VAL A 117 6.89 -18.66 -3.47
C VAL A 117 7.01 -18.26 -2.02
N ILE A 118 6.65 -19.16 -1.10
CA ILE A 118 6.78 -18.93 0.34
C ILE A 118 7.91 -19.83 0.84
N LEU A 119 8.90 -19.24 1.50
CA LEU A 119 10.01 -19.91 2.16
C LEU A 119 9.80 -19.79 3.69
N PRO A 120 9.31 -20.85 4.34
CA PRO A 120 9.05 -20.83 5.78
C PRO A 120 10.32 -20.59 6.59
N GLN A 121 10.22 -19.75 7.62
CA GLN A 121 11.31 -19.34 8.49
C GLN A 121 12.08 -20.53 9.09
N LYS A 122 11.37 -21.63 9.40
CA LYS A 122 11.95 -22.84 10.01
C LYS A 122 12.91 -23.56 9.06
N GLN A 123 12.68 -23.48 7.74
CA GLN A 123 13.56 -24.10 6.74
C GLN A 123 14.84 -23.31 6.53
N LEU A 124 14.81 -22.01 6.86
CA LEU A 124 15.94 -21.10 6.70
C LEU A 124 16.68 -20.81 8.03
N GLY A 125 16.19 -21.34 9.16
CA GLY A 125 16.69 -20.95 10.49
C GLY A 125 16.44 -19.47 10.83
N HIS A 126 15.46 -18.85 10.17
CA HIS A 126 15.09 -17.46 10.34
C HIS A 126 13.97 -17.29 11.39
N ARG A 127 13.69 -16.04 11.77
CA ARG A 127 12.57 -15.65 12.65
C ARG A 127 11.36 -15.08 11.90
N SER A 128 11.43 -15.02 10.58
CA SER A 128 10.38 -14.52 9.71
C SER A 128 10.42 -15.26 8.38
N ASP A 129 9.24 -15.56 7.84
CA ASP A 129 9.12 -16.19 6.53
C ASP A 129 9.60 -15.21 5.44
N MET A 130 10.11 -15.76 4.33
CA MET A 130 10.38 -15.00 3.12
C MET A 130 9.33 -15.35 2.09
N ALA A 131 8.79 -14.34 1.40
CA ALA A 131 7.75 -14.50 0.39
C ALA A 131 7.97 -13.50 -0.74
#